data_AF-A0A8I1XU01-F1
#
_entry.id   AF-A0A8I1XU01-F1
#
_cell.length_a   1.000
_cell.length_b   1.000
_cell.length_c   1.000
_cell.angle_alpha   90.00
_cell.angle_beta   90.00
_cell.angle_gamma   90.00
#
_symmetry.space_group_name_H-M   'P 1'
#
loop_
_entity.id
_entity.type
_entity.pdbx_description
1 polymer ?
#
loop_
_entity_poly.entity_id
_entity_poly.type
_entity_poly.pdbx_seq_one_letter_code
_entity_poly.pdbx_strand_id
1 'polypeptide(L)'
;MKRVISSLLLLGFITLICFSSSTYAATKNVVWEKSQSVSATVDSSGTKASVGKTKGKWYWEVTVTAQASTTTGIGIVGEGKQYNGPGAGALQNWMYYAANGNTFPGIVSSGKTYTLKDVIGVALNMDDDKISWYKNGVFVYTSTFKPSDLPGEIVTPSITGGSAGSFSFDTNFGATPFTHSIPEGFLPYQQPENSLTLNATGNEENIQLQWNEITGVTTYKIERALAPGGPYEEIASDISGTSYTDNKVEENTTYYYVVSANISMDQVVSNEANAIVKKSTPDPSDQPNQNNLVVTVPS
;
A
#
# COMPACT_ATOMS: atom_id res chain seq x y z
N MET A 1 -46.41 44.17 6.76
CA MET A 1 -46.36 42.85 6.07
C MET A 1 -45.52 43.08 4.81
N LYS A 2 -44.29 42.61 4.56
CA LYS A 2 -43.31 41.66 5.10
C LYS A 2 -41.93 42.34 4.79
N ARG A 3 -40.97 42.58 5.71
CA ARG A 3 -39.84 41.70 6.10
C ARG A 3 -39.37 40.74 4.99
N VAL A 4 -38.10 40.52 4.64
CA VAL A 4 -36.77 40.98 5.05
C VAL A 4 -35.76 40.14 4.22
N ILE A 5 -34.51 40.60 4.08
CA ILE A 5 -33.28 39.85 3.74
C ILE A 5 -33.04 39.44 2.27
N SER A 6 -32.10 40.16 1.64
CA SER A 6 -31.18 39.63 0.64
C SER A 6 -30.34 38.52 1.27
N SER A 7 -30.59 37.27 0.88
CA SER A 7 -29.73 36.15 1.24
C SER A 7 -28.83 35.83 0.05
N LEU A 8 -27.58 36.23 0.17
CA LEU A 8 -26.48 35.80 -0.69
C LEU A 8 -26.27 34.31 -0.43
N LEU A 9 -26.70 33.46 -1.36
CA LEU A 9 -26.53 32.01 -1.26
C LEU A 9 -25.09 31.68 -1.68
N LEU A 10 -24.19 31.61 -0.71
CA LEU A 10 -22.86 31.03 -0.86
C LEU A 10 -23.02 29.50 -0.84
N LEU A 11 -23.18 28.87 -2.01
CA LEU A 11 -23.02 27.41 -2.11
C LEU A 11 -21.56 27.09 -2.39
N GLY A 12 -21.02 26.25 -1.51
CA GLY A 12 -19.62 25.91 -1.40
C GLY A 12 -19.02 25.38 -2.69
N PHE A 13 -17.79 25.82 -2.94
CA PHE A 13 -16.82 25.09 -3.72
C PHE A 13 -16.67 23.70 -3.09
N ILE A 14 -17.26 22.68 -3.71
CA ILE A 14 -16.76 21.31 -3.57
C ILE A 14 -15.46 21.31 -4.38
N THR A 15 -14.35 21.51 -3.71
CA THR A 15 -13.05 21.15 -4.25
C THR A 15 -13.08 19.63 -4.39
N LEU A 16 -13.39 19.17 -5.60
CA LEU A 16 -13.12 17.80 -6.00
C LEU A 16 -11.60 17.65 -5.90
N ILE A 17 -11.12 17.07 -4.79
CA ILE A 17 -9.75 16.62 -4.67
C ILE A 17 -9.65 15.46 -5.65
N CYS A 18 -9.32 15.78 -6.89
CA CYS A 18 -8.80 14.80 -7.82
C CYS A 18 -7.53 14.29 -7.17
N PHE A 19 -7.58 13.06 -6.65
CA PHE A 19 -6.36 12.29 -6.39
C PHE A 19 -5.52 12.41 -7.65
N SER A 20 -4.32 12.96 -7.50
CA SER A 20 -3.30 12.95 -8.53
C SER A 20 -3.20 11.51 -9.00
N SER A 21 -3.63 11.27 -10.24
CA SER A 21 -3.37 10.02 -10.93
C SER A 21 -1.86 9.90 -10.97
N SER A 22 -1.31 9.11 -10.05
CA SER A 22 0.03 8.59 -10.19
C SER A 22 0.07 7.99 -11.59
N THR A 23 0.81 8.62 -12.49
CA THR A 23 1.19 7.99 -13.75
C THR A 23 2.07 6.83 -13.34
N TYR A 24 1.43 5.69 -13.05
CA TYR A 24 2.11 4.42 -12.91
C TYR A 24 2.89 4.26 -14.20
N ALA A 25 4.22 4.30 -14.12
CA ALA A 25 5.03 3.66 -15.15
C ALA A 25 4.37 2.30 -15.41
N ALA A 26 4.11 1.99 -16.68
CA ALA A 26 3.33 0.83 -17.12
C ALA A 26 4.00 -0.47 -16.63
N THR A 27 3.83 -0.78 -15.35
CA THR A 27 4.20 -2.03 -14.74
C THR A 27 3.23 -3.03 -15.34
N LYS A 28 3.78 -4.04 -16.03
CA LYS A 28 2.98 -5.16 -16.50
C LYS A 28 2.16 -5.65 -15.31
N ASN A 29 0.83 -5.62 -15.45
CA ASN A 29 -0.06 -6.00 -14.37
C ASN A 29 0.31 -7.39 -13.86
N VAL A 30 0.41 -7.54 -12.54
CA VAL A 30 0.53 -8.87 -11.94
C VAL A 30 -0.76 -9.61 -12.28
N VAL A 31 -0.61 -10.77 -12.92
CA VAL A 31 -1.72 -11.61 -13.36
C VAL A 31 -1.44 -13.05 -12.95
N TRP A 32 -2.49 -13.88 -12.96
CA TRP A 32 -2.31 -15.32 -12.80
C TRP A 32 -1.74 -15.92 -14.09
N GLU A 33 -0.66 -16.69 -14.00
CA GLU A 33 0.07 -17.19 -15.16
C GLU A 33 -0.79 -18.02 -16.12
N LYS A 34 -1.69 -18.85 -15.59
CA LYS A 34 -2.51 -19.73 -16.43
C LYS A 34 -3.58 -18.97 -17.21
N SER A 35 -4.16 -17.93 -16.64
CA SER A 35 -5.26 -17.18 -17.28
C SER A 35 -4.80 -15.88 -17.94
N GLN A 36 -3.59 -15.39 -17.62
CA GLN A 36 -3.12 -14.05 -17.97
C GLN A 36 -4.11 -12.94 -17.54
N SER A 37 -4.86 -13.20 -16.47
CA SER A 37 -5.89 -12.33 -15.92
C SER A 37 -5.80 -12.32 -14.39
N VAL A 38 -6.34 -11.29 -13.75
CA VAL A 38 -6.50 -11.23 -12.29
C VAL A 38 -7.70 -12.06 -11.79
N SER A 39 -8.56 -12.47 -12.72
CA SER A 39 -9.70 -13.35 -12.48
C SER A 39 -9.47 -14.67 -13.18
N ALA A 40 -9.79 -15.78 -12.51
CA ALA A 40 -9.71 -17.10 -13.11
C ALA A 40 -10.66 -18.08 -12.44
N THR A 41 -10.87 -19.22 -13.08
CA THR A 41 -11.32 -20.45 -12.44
C THR A 41 -10.18 -21.44 -12.51
N VAL A 42 -9.80 -22.02 -11.37
CA VAL A 42 -8.72 -23.00 -11.27
C VAL A 42 -9.25 -24.32 -10.75
N ASP A 43 -8.62 -25.40 -11.20
CA ASP A 43 -8.85 -26.74 -10.70
C ASP A 43 -7.92 -27.07 -9.53
N SER A 44 -7.82 -28.36 -9.20
CA SER A 44 -6.92 -28.86 -8.16
C SER A 44 -5.44 -28.58 -8.44
N SER A 45 -5.05 -28.29 -9.68
CA SER A 45 -3.67 -27.90 -10.03
C SER A 45 -3.37 -26.42 -9.77
N GLY A 46 -4.40 -25.62 -9.48
CA GLY A 46 -4.26 -24.22 -9.07
C GLY A 46 -3.60 -23.32 -10.11
N THR A 47 -3.11 -22.17 -9.67
CA THR A 47 -2.30 -21.23 -10.46
C THR A 47 -1.39 -20.41 -9.55
N LYS A 48 -0.41 -19.71 -10.13
CA LYS A 48 0.47 -18.77 -9.42
C LYS A 48 0.55 -17.44 -10.17
N ALA A 49 0.89 -16.37 -9.46
CA ALA A 49 1.04 -15.05 -10.05
C ALA A 49 2.27 -14.97 -10.96
N SER A 50 2.28 -14.01 -11.88
CA SER A 50 3.36 -13.81 -12.87
C SER A 50 4.64 -13.19 -12.31
N VAL A 51 4.61 -12.75 -11.05
CA VAL A 51 5.73 -12.08 -10.36
C VAL A 51 5.82 -12.66 -8.95
N GLY A 52 7.00 -13.13 -8.58
CA GLY A 52 7.34 -13.50 -7.21
C GLY A 52 8.12 -12.39 -6.50
N LYS A 53 8.28 -12.53 -5.19
CA LYS A 53 8.98 -11.60 -4.31
C LYS A 53 10.12 -12.26 -3.56
N THR A 54 11.18 -11.51 -3.29
CA THR A 54 12.37 -11.94 -2.53
C THR A 54 12.51 -11.20 -1.19
N LYS A 55 11.94 -10.00 -1.05
CA LYS A 55 12.06 -9.14 0.14
C LYS A 55 10.86 -8.20 0.28
N GLY A 56 10.69 -7.53 1.41
CA GLY A 56 9.64 -6.54 1.63
C GLY A 56 8.32 -7.08 2.19
N LYS A 57 7.37 -6.16 2.38
CA LYS A 57 6.03 -6.43 2.94
C LYS A 57 4.97 -6.19 1.87
N TRP A 58 4.26 -7.24 1.46
CA TRP A 58 3.35 -7.22 0.32
C TRP A 58 1.94 -7.65 0.70
N TYR A 59 0.94 -6.99 0.11
CA TYR A 59 -0.47 -7.25 0.34
C TYR A 59 -1.27 -7.39 -0.96
N TRP A 60 -2.18 -8.35 -1.00
CA TRP A 60 -3.19 -8.50 -2.05
C TRP A 60 -4.51 -9.02 -1.49
N GLU A 61 -5.60 -8.81 -2.24
CA GLU A 61 -6.94 -9.28 -1.89
C GLU A 61 -7.46 -10.27 -2.93
N VAL A 62 -8.15 -11.31 -2.48
CA VAL A 62 -8.82 -12.30 -3.32
C VAL A 62 -10.30 -12.37 -2.93
N THR A 63 -11.17 -11.98 -3.85
CA THR A 63 -12.62 -12.10 -3.71
C THR A 63 -13.09 -13.44 -4.24
N VAL A 64 -13.80 -14.21 -3.42
CA VAL A 64 -14.36 -15.52 -3.79
C VAL A 64 -15.59 -15.31 -4.69
N THR A 65 -15.57 -15.81 -5.92
CA THR A 65 -16.69 -15.68 -6.88
C THR A 65 -17.44 -16.99 -7.15
N ALA A 66 -16.79 -18.13 -6.96
CA ALA A 66 -17.44 -19.45 -6.88
C ALA A 66 -16.53 -20.45 -6.17
N GLN A 67 -17.07 -21.37 -5.38
CA GLN A 67 -16.28 -22.31 -4.59
C GLN A 67 -16.94 -23.69 -4.54
N ALA A 68 -16.29 -24.70 -5.12
CA ALA A 68 -16.81 -26.08 -5.15
C ALA A 68 -16.31 -26.96 -3.98
N SER A 69 -15.33 -26.50 -3.21
CA SER A 69 -14.72 -27.26 -2.11
C SER A 69 -14.49 -26.40 -0.88
N THR A 70 -14.50 -26.99 0.31
CA THR A 70 -13.99 -26.32 1.52
C THR A 70 -12.46 -26.39 1.62
N THR A 71 -11.78 -27.02 0.66
CA THR A 71 -10.32 -27.09 0.58
C THR A 71 -9.73 -26.21 -0.51
N THR A 72 -10.53 -25.35 -1.16
CA THR A 72 -9.96 -24.28 -1.98
C THR A 72 -9.02 -23.44 -1.12
N GLY A 73 -7.94 -22.94 -1.70
CA GLY A 73 -6.85 -22.36 -0.92
C GLY A 73 -6.26 -21.12 -1.57
N ILE A 74 -5.93 -20.14 -0.73
CA ILE A 74 -5.27 -18.88 -1.11
C ILE A 74 -3.97 -18.76 -0.30
N GLY A 75 -2.83 -18.58 -0.96
CA GLY A 75 -1.55 -18.47 -0.28
C GLY A 75 -0.39 -18.25 -1.24
N ILE A 76 0.70 -19.00 -1.08
CA ILE A 76 1.97 -18.80 -1.80
C ILE A 76 2.65 -20.12 -2.17
N VAL A 77 3.54 -20.06 -3.17
CA VAL A 77 4.44 -21.13 -3.61
C VAL A 77 5.89 -20.64 -3.61
N GLY A 78 6.83 -21.58 -3.42
CA GLY A 78 8.27 -21.32 -3.56
C GLY A 78 8.74 -21.24 -5.01
N GLU A 79 10.00 -20.94 -5.19
CA GLU A 79 10.64 -20.65 -6.47
C GLU A 79 10.59 -21.84 -7.42
N GLY A 80 10.17 -21.58 -8.66
CA GLY A 80 10.01 -22.60 -9.68
C GLY A 80 8.96 -23.67 -9.34
N LYS A 81 8.13 -23.46 -8.31
CA LYS A 81 7.11 -24.40 -7.89
C LYS A 81 5.72 -23.99 -8.36
N GLN A 82 4.80 -24.94 -8.22
CA GLN A 82 3.36 -24.78 -8.38
C GLN A 82 2.66 -25.58 -7.29
N TYR A 83 1.37 -25.34 -7.08
CA TYR A 83 0.58 -26.22 -6.22
C TYR A 83 0.55 -27.64 -6.81
N ASN A 84 1.02 -28.62 -6.05
CA ASN A 84 1.04 -30.03 -6.47
C ASN A 84 0.47 -30.99 -5.42
N GLY A 85 -0.25 -30.46 -4.42
CA GLY A 85 -0.72 -31.23 -3.27
C GLY A 85 0.44 -31.83 -2.44
N PRO A 86 0.16 -32.44 -1.28
CA PRO A 86 1.18 -33.14 -0.52
C PRO A 86 1.41 -34.52 -1.15
N GLY A 87 2.53 -34.70 -1.85
CA GLY A 87 3.02 -36.02 -2.27
C GLY A 87 3.91 -36.63 -1.17
N ALA A 88 3.86 -37.95 -0.97
CA ALA A 88 4.77 -38.62 -0.06
C ALA A 88 6.23 -38.39 -0.49
N GLY A 89 7.03 -37.71 0.34
CA GLY A 89 8.43 -37.39 0.06
C GLY A 89 8.67 -36.10 -0.75
N ALA A 90 7.64 -35.30 -1.03
CA ALA A 90 7.81 -34.00 -1.70
C ALA A 90 8.30 -32.93 -0.70
N LEU A 91 9.28 -32.12 -1.11
CA LEU A 91 9.60 -30.85 -0.42
C LEU A 91 8.34 -29.97 -0.36
N GLN A 92 8.18 -29.21 0.72
CA GLN A 92 7.03 -28.35 0.91
C GLN A 92 7.05 -27.20 -0.11
N ASN A 93 6.25 -27.29 -1.16
CA ASN A 93 6.32 -26.34 -2.28
C ASN A 93 5.37 -25.14 -2.15
N TRP A 94 4.42 -25.22 -1.22
CA TRP A 94 3.28 -24.31 -1.15
C TRP A 94 2.78 -24.13 0.28
N MET A 95 2.01 -23.08 0.53
CA MET A 95 1.26 -22.89 1.77
C MET A 95 0.01 -22.08 1.47
N TYR A 96 -1.10 -22.39 2.14
CA TYR A 96 -2.36 -21.70 1.90
C TYR A 96 -3.29 -21.72 3.12
N TYR A 97 -4.16 -20.73 3.18
CA TYR A 97 -5.34 -20.71 4.03
C TYR A 97 -6.53 -21.20 3.22
N ALA A 98 -7.24 -22.17 3.78
CA ALA A 98 -8.30 -22.91 3.10
C ALA A 98 -9.68 -22.44 3.52
N ALA A 99 -10.68 -22.68 2.67
CA ALA A 99 -12.05 -22.26 2.95
C ALA A 99 -12.68 -22.89 4.20
N ASN A 100 -12.22 -24.08 4.60
CA ASN A 100 -12.59 -24.75 5.85
C ASN A 100 -11.95 -24.12 7.09
N GLY A 101 -11.13 -23.09 6.92
CA GLY A 101 -10.49 -22.36 7.98
C GLY A 101 -9.17 -22.94 8.48
N ASN A 102 -8.66 -23.97 7.83
CA ASN A 102 -7.36 -24.52 8.13
C ASN A 102 -6.28 -23.84 7.29
N THR A 103 -5.10 -23.67 7.88
CA THR A 103 -3.88 -23.36 7.12
C THR A 103 -3.07 -24.63 6.88
N PHE A 104 -2.42 -24.66 5.74
CA PHE A 104 -1.55 -25.73 5.31
C PHE A 104 -0.19 -25.15 4.92
N PRO A 105 0.91 -25.89 5.13
CA PRO A 105 0.97 -27.25 5.68
C PRO A 105 0.77 -27.33 7.21
N GLY A 106 0.71 -28.55 7.74
CA GLY A 106 0.59 -28.83 9.19
C GLY A 106 -0.81 -28.72 9.79
N ILE A 107 -1.84 -28.37 9.00
CA ILE A 107 -3.25 -28.28 9.38
C ILE A 107 -3.44 -27.57 10.74
N VAL A 108 -3.30 -26.25 10.74
CA VAL A 108 -3.66 -25.43 11.91
C VAL A 108 -5.02 -24.81 11.65
N SER A 109 -6.00 -25.05 12.54
CA SER A 109 -7.33 -24.48 12.38
C SER A 109 -7.40 -23.08 12.98
N SER A 110 -7.67 -22.09 12.15
CA SER A 110 -8.00 -20.72 12.61
C SER A 110 -9.42 -20.62 13.16
N GLY A 111 -10.28 -21.61 12.88
CA GLY A 111 -11.72 -21.58 13.18
C GLY A 111 -12.52 -20.56 12.36
N LYS A 112 -11.88 -19.80 11.46
CA LYS A 112 -12.53 -18.85 10.57
C LYS A 112 -12.67 -19.51 9.20
N THR A 113 -13.88 -19.73 8.71
CA THR A 113 -14.10 -20.23 7.34
C THR A 113 -14.27 -19.06 6.38
N TYR A 114 -14.17 -19.32 5.08
CA TYR A 114 -14.60 -18.38 4.04
C TYR A 114 -15.50 -19.02 3.00
N THR A 115 -16.29 -18.20 2.33
CA THR A 115 -17.27 -18.60 1.32
C THR A 115 -17.46 -17.53 0.25
N LEU A 116 -18.42 -17.74 -0.64
CA LEU A 116 -18.79 -16.83 -1.72
C LEU A 116 -18.93 -15.38 -1.22
N LYS A 117 -18.31 -14.44 -1.96
CA LYS A 117 -18.21 -12.99 -1.69
C LYS A 117 -17.31 -12.57 -0.54
N ASP A 118 -16.73 -13.48 0.24
CA ASP A 118 -15.69 -13.08 1.18
C ASP A 118 -14.46 -12.55 0.40
N VAL A 119 -13.83 -11.53 0.98
CA VAL A 119 -12.55 -10.96 0.53
C VAL A 119 -11.47 -11.46 1.48
N ILE A 120 -10.50 -12.20 0.93
CA ILE A 120 -9.37 -12.72 1.66
C ILE A 120 -8.16 -11.85 1.38
N GLY A 121 -7.71 -11.11 2.40
CA GLY A 121 -6.47 -10.37 2.36
C GLY A 121 -5.30 -11.28 2.73
N VAL A 122 -4.19 -11.16 2.02
CA VAL A 122 -2.94 -11.88 2.33
C VAL A 122 -1.84 -10.87 2.53
N ALA A 123 -1.15 -10.97 3.67
CA ALA A 123 -0.02 -10.13 4.04
C ALA A 123 1.24 -10.99 4.13
N LEU A 124 2.12 -10.84 3.14
CA LEU A 124 3.41 -11.52 3.04
C LEU A 124 4.53 -10.58 3.50
N ASN A 125 5.14 -10.87 4.64
CA ASN A 125 6.28 -10.14 5.16
C ASN A 125 7.54 -10.98 4.96
N MET A 126 8.26 -10.73 3.88
CA MET A 126 9.51 -11.43 3.56
C MET A 126 10.65 -11.00 4.49
N ASP A 127 10.59 -9.77 5.04
CA ASP A 127 11.64 -9.24 5.94
C ASP A 127 11.63 -9.89 7.33
N ASP A 128 10.46 -10.36 7.77
CA ASP A 128 10.24 -11.03 9.06
C ASP A 128 9.81 -12.50 8.87
N ASP A 129 9.92 -13.01 7.65
CA ASP A 129 9.65 -14.41 7.29
C ASP A 129 8.28 -14.91 7.78
N LYS A 130 7.24 -14.13 7.50
CA LYS A 130 5.85 -14.37 7.94
C LYS A 130 4.85 -14.20 6.83
N ILE A 131 3.78 -14.99 6.89
CA ILE A 131 2.57 -14.80 6.09
C ILE A 131 1.34 -14.79 7.01
N SER A 132 0.44 -13.84 6.79
CA SER A 132 -0.82 -13.72 7.53
C SER A 132 -2.02 -13.57 6.60
N TRP A 133 -3.18 -14.01 7.05
CA TRP A 133 -4.44 -13.88 6.34
C TRP A 133 -5.44 -13.02 7.09
N TYR A 134 -6.28 -12.34 6.32
CA TYR A 134 -7.39 -11.51 6.76
C TYR A 134 -8.66 -11.97 6.04
N LYS A 135 -9.80 -11.87 6.71
CA LYS A 135 -11.12 -12.07 6.09
C LYS A 135 -11.93 -10.80 6.28
N ASN A 136 -12.37 -10.21 5.18
CA ASN A 136 -13.16 -8.98 5.14
C ASN A 136 -12.52 -7.85 5.97
N GLY A 137 -11.19 -7.71 5.87
CA GLY A 137 -10.39 -6.72 6.61
C GLY A 137 -10.05 -7.10 8.06
N VAL A 138 -10.56 -8.22 8.59
CA VAL A 138 -10.30 -8.67 9.95
C VAL A 138 -9.19 -9.71 9.96
N PHE A 139 -8.18 -9.53 10.82
CA PHE A 139 -7.09 -10.49 11.01
C PHE A 139 -7.63 -11.88 11.35
N VAL A 140 -7.10 -12.91 10.68
CA VAL A 140 -7.45 -14.31 10.92
C VAL A 140 -6.32 -15.03 11.65
N TYR A 141 -5.14 -15.10 11.02
CA TYR A 141 -4.05 -15.95 11.49
C TYR A 141 -2.73 -15.60 10.80
N THR A 142 -1.62 -15.80 11.51
CA THR A 142 -0.25 -15.79 10.98
C THR A 142 0.28 -17.21 10.97
N SER A 143 0.76 -17.67 9.82
CA SER A 143 1.31 -19.03 9.67
C SER A 143 2.47 -19.28 10.61
N THR A 144 2.52 -20.47 11.20
CA THR A 144 3.70 -20.99 11.89
C THR A 144 4.74 -21.54 10.91
N PHE A 145 4.31 -21.94 9.71
CA PHE A 145 5.20 -22.22 8.59
C PHE A 145 5.59 -20.92 7.92
N LYS A 146 6.86 -20.82 7.55
CA LYS A 146 7.47 -19.59 7.09
C LYS A 146 7.67 -19.60 5.57
N PRO A 147 7.62 -18.44 4.89
CA PRO A 147 8.03 -18.31 3.51
C PRO A 147 9.38 -18.99 3.21
N SER A 148 10.36 -18.89 4.11
CA SER A 148 11.68 -19.55 3.97
C SER A 148 11.67 -21.07 4.10
N ASP A 149 10.58 -21.69 4.57
CA ASP A 149 10.40 -23.15 4.54
C ASP A 149 10.06 -23.64 3.11
N LEU A 150 9.75 -22.73 2.19
CA LEU A 150 9.51 -23.04 0.78
C LEU A 150 10.85 -23.07 0.00
N PRO A 151 10.95 -23.85 -1.08
CA PRO A 151 12.14 -23.89 -1.92
C PRO A 151 12.47 -22.53 -2.57
N GLY A 152 13.75 -22.18 -2.56
CA GLY A 152 14.30 -20.99 -3.22
C GLY A 152 14.02 -19.68 -2.46
N GLU A 153 14.40 -18.57 -3.08
CA GLU A 153 14.29 -17.24 -2.45
C GLU A 153 13.06 -16.47 -2.94
N ILE A 154 12.51 -16.89 -4.09
CA ILE A 154 11.35 -16.26 -4.71
C ILE A 154 10.06 -16.90 -4.20
N VAL A 155 9.21 -16.11 -3.57
CA VAL A 155 7.89 -16.51 -3.08
C VAL A 155 6.80 -15.84 -3.92
N THR A 156 5.85 -16.64 -4.42
CA THR A 156 4.84 -16.18 -5.37
C THR A 156 3.43 -16.48 -4.87
N PRO A 157 2.45 -15.55 -4.95
CA PRO A 157 1.05 -15.82 -4.70
C PRO A 157 0.57 -17.04 -5.48
N SER A 158 -0.27 -17.84 -4.83
CA SER A 158 -0.84 -19.04 -5.40
C SER A 158 -2.28 -19.23 -4.96
N ILE A 159 -3.07 -19.85 -5.82
CA ILE A 159 -4.45 -20.25 -5.54
C ILE A 159 -4.65 -21.69 -6.01
N THR A 160 -5.42 -22.48 -5.25
CA THR A 160 -5.79 -23.86 -5.61
C THR A 160 -7.29 -24.12 -5.48
N GLY A 161 -7.83 -24.93 -6.39
CA GLY A 161 -9.20 -25.45 -6.34
C GLY A 161 -9.42 -26.55 -5.29
N GLY A 162 -8.37 -26.93 -4.55
CA GLY A 162 -8.45 -27.95 -3.51
C GLY A 162 -8.76 -29.34 -4.05
N SER A 163 -9.22 -30.24 -3.17
CA SER A 163 -9.45 -31.64 -3.49
C SER A 163 -10.64 -31.90 -4.44
N ALA A 164 -11.64 -31.02 -4.48
CA ALA A 164 -12.80 -31.14 -5.38
C ALA A 164 -12.71 -30.26 -6.65
N GLY A 165 -11.60 -29.50 -6.80
CA GLY A 165 -11.10 -29.07 -8.10
C GLY A 165 -11.84 -27.95 -8.83
N SER A 166 -12.52 -27.03 -8.12
CA SER A 166 -12.93 -25.76 -8.76
C SER A 166 -13.02 -24.60 -7.77
N PHE A 167 -12.30 -23.53 -8.10
CA PHE A 167 -12.36 -22.26 -7.39
C PHE A 167 -12.28 -21.10 -8.39
N SER A 168 -13.30 -20.23 -8.36
CA SER A 168 -13.33 -18.99 -9.12
C SER A 168 -13.15 -17.80 -8.19
N PHE A 169 -12.37 -16.83 -8.64
CA PHE A 169 -12.01 -15.65 -7.85
C PHE A 169 -11.73 -14.43 -8.73
N ASP A 170 -11.78 -13.26 -8.11
CA ASP A 170 -11.21 -12.01 -8.62
C ASP A 170 -10.11 -11.57 -7.66
N THR A 171 -8.92 -11.24 -8.17
CA THR A 171 -7.79 -10.79 -7.34
C THR A 171 -7.50 -9.32 -7.58
N ASN A 172 -7.23 -8.57 -6.51
CA ASN A 172 -6.64 -7.25 -6.59
C ASN A 172 -5.20 -7.33 -6.06
N PHE A 173 -4.20 -7.21 -6.94
CA PHE A 173 -2.80 -7.10 -6.55
C PHE A 173 -2.36 -5.66 -6.23
N GLY A 174 -3.26 -4.68 -6.32
CA GLY A 174 -2.95 -3.26 -6.13
C GLY A 174 -3.16 -2.38 -7.36
N ALA A 175 -3.71 -2.91 -8.45
CA ALA A 175 -4.04 -2.11 -9.65
C ALA A 175 -5.19 -1.12 -9.39
N THR A 176 -6.06 -1.45 -8.44
CA THR A 176 -7.22 -0.66 -8.03
C THR A 176 -7.22 -0.49 -6.52
N PRO A 177 -7.97 0.48 -5.96
CA PRO A 177 -8.12 0.61 -4.51
C PRO A 177 -8.58 -0.72 -3.89
N PHE A 178 -7.96 -1.08 -2.77
CA PHE A 178 -8.36 -2.25 -1.99
C PHE A 178 -9.73 -2.05 -1.34
N THR A 179 -10.46 -3.15 -1.14
CA THR A 179 -11.75 -3.15 -0.46
C THR A 179 -11.57 -2.88 1.03
N HIS A 180 -10.50 -3.40 1.61
CA HIS A 180 -10.14 -3.20 3.01
C HIS A 180 -8.80 -2.47 3.12
N SER A 181 -8.62 -1.79 4.25
CA SER A 181 -7.35 -1.13 4.56
C SER A 181 -6.21 -2.14 4.61
N ILE A 182 -5.11 -1.82 3.94
CA ILE A 182 -3.89 -2.63 4.00
C ILE A 182 -3.28 -2.55 5.41
N PRO A 183 -2.65 -3.62 5.91
CA PRO A 183 -1.94 -3.57 7.19
C PRO A 183 -0.77 -2.57 7.15
N GLU A 184 -0.46 -1.98 8.31
CA GLU A 184 0.57 -0.96 8.42
C GLU A 184 1.94 -1.43 7.90
N GLY A 185 2.56 -0.63 7.05
CA GLY A 185 3.86 -0.91 6.47
C GLY A 185 3.87 -1.94 5.33
N PHE A 186 2.71 -2.45 4.90
CA PHE A 186 2.61 -3.31 3.72
C PHE A 186 2.32 -2.47 2.47
N LEU A 187 2.84 -2.93 1.33
CA LEU A 187 2.66 -2.33 0.03
C LEU A 187 1.77 -3.22 -0.87
N PRO A 188 1.03 -2.64 -1.83
CA PRO A 188 0.32 -3.43 -2.84
C PRO A 188 1.28 -4.36 -3.59
N TYR A 189 0.90 -5.64 -3.74
CA TYR A 189 1.77 -6.68 -4.32
C TYR A 189 2.29 -6.35 -5.73
N GLN A 190 1.50 -5.63 -6.52
CA GLN A 190 1.85 -5.20 -7.88
C GLN A 190 2.97 -4.16 -7.92
N GLN A 191 3.22 -3.45 -6.83
CA GLN A 191 4.36 -2.53 -6.79
C GLN A 191 5.68 -3.31 -6.98
N PRO A 192 6.64 -2.80 -7.75
CA PRO A 192 7.98 -3.37 -7.84
C PRO A 192 8.63 -3.64 -6.47
N GLU A 193 9.49 -4.65 -6.36
CA GLU A 193 10.18 -5.01 -5.09
C GLU A 193 10.99 -3.86 -4.50
N ASN A 194 11.54 -3.02 -5.37
CA ASN A 194 12.25 -1.82 -5.01
C ASN A 194 11.37 -0.61 -5.28
N SER A 195 10.13 -0.59 -4.82
CA SER A 195 9.31 0.62 -4.89
C SER A 195 9.64 1.54 -3.72
N LEU A 196 9.84 2.82 -4.05
CA LEU A 196 10.00 3.88 -3.08
C LEU A 196 8.67 4.62 -2.93
N THR A 197 8.17 4.71 -1.72
CA THR A 197 6.92 5.39 -1.38
C THR A 197 7.24 6.54 -0.45
N LEU A 198 6.88 7.75 -0.86
CA LEU A 198 7.13 9.00 -0.17
C LEU A 198 5.82 9.58 0.37
N ASN A 199 5.86 10.02 1.63
CA ASN A 199 4.83 10.81 2.27
C ASN A 199 5.41 12.18 2.65
N ALA A 200 4.60 13.23 2.50
CA ALA A 200 4.94 14.60 2.88
C ALA A 200 3.90 15.15 3.86
N THR A 201 4.36 15.74 4.97
CA THR A 201 3.51 16.34 6.00
C THR A 201 3.93 17.78 6.24
N GLY A 202 3.01 18.72 5.97
CA GLY A 202 3.24 20.14 6.22
C GLY A 202 2.95 20.53 7.67
N ASN A 203 3.92 21.21 8.28
CA ASN A 203 3.86 21.84 9.60
C ASN A 203 3.87 23.38 9.45
N GLU A 204 4.05 24.09 10.56
CA GLU A 204 4.02 25.57 10.59
C GLU A 204 5.19 26.20 9.82
N GLU A 205 6.40 25.65 9.96
CA GLU A 205 7.63 26.25 9.39
C GLU A 205 8.43 25.29 8.51
N ASN A 206 7.95 24.05 8.33
CA ASN A 206 8.66 23.02 7.59
C ASN A 206 7.71 21.99 6.96
N ILE A 207 8.27 21.21 6.04
CA ILE A 207 7.65 20.01 5.51
C ILE A 207 8.50 18.81 5.91
N GLN A 208 7.89 17.85 6.62
CA GLN A 208 8.51 16.58 6.96
C GLN A 208 8.23 15.55 5.87
N LEU A 209 9.29 14.94 5.37
CA LEU A 209 9.26 13.87 4.39
C LEU A 209 9.66 12.56 5.05
N GLN A 210 8.91 11.50 4.76
CA GLN A 210 9.20 10.15 5.23
C GLN A 210 8.95 9.17 4.08
N TRP A 211 9.89 8.26 3.86
CA TRP A 211 9.77 7.18 2.89
C TRP A 211 10.07 5.81 3.51
N ASN A 212 9.75 4.74 2.79
CA ASN A 212 10.12 3.38 3.21
C ASN A 212 11.60 3.08 2.91
N GLU A 213 12.18 2.23 3.74
CA GLU A 213 13.53 1.69 3.51
C GLU A 213 13.53 0.77 2.28
N ILE A 214 14.61 0.80 1.51
CA ILE A 214 14.88 -0.14 0.41
C ILE A 214 16.26 -0.75 0.64
N THR A 215 16.34 -2.08 0.66
CA THR A 215 17.62 -2.78 0.83
C THR A 215 18.58 -2.47 -0.32
N GLY A 216 19.84 -2.18 0.02
CA GLY A 216 20.91 -1.93 -0.94
C GLY A 216 21.05 -0.47 -1.37
N VAL A 217 20.24 0.44 -0.80
CA VAL A 217 20.41 1.88 -1.03
C VAL A 217 21.70 2.37 -0.38
N THR A 218 22.51 3.09 -1.15
CA THR A 218 23.69 3.78 -0.64
C THR A 218 23.34 5.17 -0.16
N THR A 219 22.55 5.92 -0.94
CA THR A 219 22.09 7.27 -0.60
C THR A 219 20.74 7.58 -1.23
N TYR A 220 20.04 8.56 -0.66
CA TYR A 220 18.84 9.17 -1.21
C TYR A 220 19.12 10.61 -1.66
N LYS A 221 18.48 11.01 -2.75
CA LYS A 221 18.40 12.39 -3.26
C LYS A 221 16.95 12.87 -3.14
N ILE A 222 16.75 14.09 -2.66
CA ILE A 222 15.44 14.72 -2.48
C ILE A 222 15.33 15.88 -3.46
N GLU A 223 14.26 15.87 -4.24
CA GLU A 223 14.00 16.89 -5.24
C GLU A 223 12.62 17.49 -4.99
N ARG A 224 12.50 18.81 -5.22
CA ARG A 224 11.31 19.60 -4.91
C ARG A 224 10.90 20.45 -6.11
N ALA A 225 9.60 20.60 -6.31
CA ALA A 225 9.00 21.45 -7.34
C ALA A 225 7.90 22.34 -6.76
N LEU A 226 7.60 23.43 -7.48
CA LEU A 226 6.47 24.33 -7.21
C LEU A 226 5.20 23.98 -8.00
N ALA A 227 5.27 22.97 -8.86
CA ALA A 227 4.16 22.50 -9.67
C ALA A 227 4.14 20.96 -9.73
N PRO A 228 2.95 20.33 -9.87
CA PRO A 228 2.85 18.90 -10.09
C PRO A 228 3.62 18.50 -11.34
N GLY A 229 4.40 17.42 -11.27
CA GLY A 229 5.22 16.91 -12.37
C GLY A 229 6.52 17.68 -12.63
N GLY A 230 6.82 18.74 -11.86
CA GLY A 230 8.07 19.49 -11.97
C GLY A 230 7.95 20.84 -12.70
N PRO A 231 9.07 21.48 -13.05
CA PRO A 231 10.44 20.98 -12.94
C PRO A 231 10.88 20.80 -11.47
N TYR A 232 11.70 19.78 -11.25
CA TYR A 232 12.24 19.43 -9.93
C TYR A 232 13.64 19.99 -9.74
N GLU A 233 13.90 20.56 -8.56
CA GLU A 233 15.20 21.03 -8.11
C GLU A 233 15.72 20.15 -6.98
N GLU A 234 16.99 19.77 -7.03
CA GLU A 234 17.63 19.06 -5.92
C GLU A 234 17.75 19.99 -4.70
N ILE A 235 17.21 19.55 -3.57
CA ILE A 235 17.29 20.30 -2.30
C ILE A 235 18.18 19.61 -1.27
N ALA A 236 18.43 18.31 -1.45
CA ALA A 236 19.35 17.51 -0.64
C ALA A 236 19.80 16.25 -1.39
N SER A 237 21.01 15.81 -1.10
CA SER A 237 21.62 14.59 -1.60
C SER A 237 22.43 13.91 -0.49
N ASP A 238 22.89 12.69 -0.76
CA ASP A 238 23.69 11.87 0.18
C ASP A 238 23.00 11.59 1.53
N ILE A 239 21.67 11.54 1.53
CA ILE A 239 20.90 11.20 2.73
C ILE A 239 20.96 9.69 2.94
N SER A 240 21.36 9.25 4.14
CA SER A 240 21.42 7.84 4.53
C SER A 240 20.19 7.35 5.28
N GLY A 241 19.40 8.26 5.85
CA GLY A 241 18.15 7.94 6.55
C GLY A 241 16.95 7.88 5.62
N THR A 242 15.78 7.52 6.16
CA THR A 242 14.52 7.43 5.43
C THR A 242 13.59 8.64 5.63
N SER A 243 14.14 9.74 6.14
CA SER A 243 13.41 10.96 6.46
C SER A 243 14.21 12.21 6.13
N TYR A 244 13.53 13.28 5.78
CA TYR A 244 14.13 14.60 5.56
C TYR A 244 13.17 15.70 6.02
N THR A 245 13.69 16.79 6.58
CA THR A 245 12.89 17.97 6.94
C THR A 245 13.31 19.15 6.07
N ASP A 246 12.40 19.62 5.22
CA ASP A 246 12.59 20.81 4.40
C ASP A 246 12.19 22.06 5.20
N ASN A 247 13.19 22.80 5.68
CA ASN A 247 13.01 24.05 6.43
C ASN A 247 13.08 25.30 5.53
N LYS A 248 13.26 25.15 4.21
CA LYS A 248 13.38 26.27 3.27
C LYS A 248 12.08 26.44 2.49
N VAL A 249 10.97 26.50 3.21
CA VAL A 249 9.61 26.53 2.68
C VAL A 249 8.91 27.80 3.12
N GLU A 250 7.98 28.29 2.29
CA GLU A 250 7.20 29.50 2.56
C GLU A 250 5.78 29.14 3.01
N GLU A 251 5.21 29.93 3.92
CA GLU A 251 3.84 29.74 4.40
C GLU A 251 2.82 29.77 3.25
N ASN A 252 1.82 28.88 3.34
CA ASN A 252 0.75 28.73 2.34
C ASN A 252 1.25 28.36 0.93
N THR A 253 2.50 27.93 0.77
CA THR A 253 3.02 27.37 -0.48
C THR A 253 2.88 25.86 -0.48
N THR A 254 2.35 25.32 -1.59
CA THR A 254 2.32 23.87 -1.83
C THR A 254 3.58 23.46 -2.57
N TYR A 255 4.29 22.50 -2.02
CA TYR A 255 5.48 21.92 -2.62
C TYR A 255 5.21 20.47 -3.02
N TYR A 256 5.85 20.06 -4.11
CA TYR A 256 5.80 18.70 -4.63
C TYR A 256 7.19 18.09 -4.51
N TYR A 257 7.26 16.85 -4.04
CA TYR A 257 8.52 16.17 -3.71
C TYR A 257 8.58 14.82 -4.39
N VAL A 258 9.79 14.47 -4.84
CA VAL A 258 10.19 13.11 -5.17
C VAL A 258 11.49 12.78 -4.45
N VAL A 259 11.66 11.51 -4.12
CA VAL A 259 12.92 10.98 -3.61
C VAL A 259 13.45 9.98 -4.62
N SER A 260 14.75 10.03 -4.89
CA SER A 260 15.48 9.07 -5.69
C SER A 260 16.42 8.27 -4.79
N ALA A 261 16.26 6.96 -4.75
CA ALA A 261 17.16 6.05 -4.05
C ALA A 261 18.24 5.54 -5.02
N ASN A 262 19.51 5.73 -4.66
CA ASN A 262 20.63 5.22 -5.42
C ASN A 262 20.99 3.81 -4.91
N ILE A 263 20.90 2.82 -5.79
CA ILE A 263 21.14 1.40 -5.47
C ILE A 263 22.23 0.90 -6.41
N SER A 264 23.50 0.99 -6.02
CA SER A 264 24.65 0.53 -6.83
C SER A 264 24.59 0.95 -8.32
N MET A 265 24.03 0.12 -9.21
CA MET A 265 23.88 0.38 -10.65
C MET A 265 22.47 0.81 -11.10
N ASP A 266 21.55 1.06 -10.17
CA ASP A 266 20.14 1.39 -10.44
C ASP A 266 19.69 2.60 -9.63
N GLN A 267 18.58 3.22 -10.06
CA GLN A 267 17.92 4.31 -9.36
C GLN A 267 16.42 4.06 -9.30
N VAL A 268 15.86 4.15 -8.10
CA VAL A 268 14.43 4.06 -7.88
C VAL A 268 13.90 5.42 -7.48
N VAL A 269 12.91 5.92 -8.22
CA VAL A 269 12.22 7.17 -7.90
C VAL A 269 10.89 6.88 -7.19
N SER A 270 10.55 7.69 -6.19
CA SER A 270 9.31 7.56 -5.46
C SER A 270 8.08 8.00 -6.27
N ASN A 271 6.88 7.81 -5.70
CA ASN A 271 5.75 8.64 -6.09
C ASN A 271 6.03 10.12 -5.82
N GLU A 272 5.32 10.99 -6.52
CA GLU A 272 5.20 12.40 -6.14
C GLU A 272 4.34 12.51 -4.88
N ALA A 273 4.86 13.19 -3.86
CA ALA A 273 4.12 13.58 -2.67
C ALA A 273 4.01 15.10 -2.63
N ASN A 274 2.92 15.63 -2.09
CA ASN A 274 2.79 17.08 -1.91
C ASN A 274 2.35 17.41 -0.49
N ALA A 275 2.73 18.60 -0.05
CA ALA A 275 2.30 19.17 1.21
C ALA A 275 2.25 20.69 1.11
N ILE A 276 1.36 21.29 1.89
CA ILE A 276 1.26 22.74 2.09
C ILE A 276 1.82 23.09 3.46
N VAL A 277 2.64 24.14 3.53
CA VAL A 277 3.06 24.73 4.81
C VAL A 277 1.84 25.35 5.48
N LYS A 278 1.48 24.85 6.66
CA LYS A 278 0.29 25.31 7.38
C LYS A 278 0.61 26.65 8.02
N LYS A 279 -0.31 27.62 7.91
CA LYS A 279 -0.18 28.87 8.64
C LYS A 279 -0.34 28.64 10.15
N SER A 280 0.53 29.25 10.96
CA SER A 280 0.23 29.41 12.39
C SER A 280 -1.03 30.27 12.54
N THR A 281 -2.03 29.76 13.25
CA THR A 281 -3.12 30.64 13.72
C THR A 281 -2.51 31.54 14.80
N PRO A 282 -2.54 32.88 14.67
CA PRO A 282 -1.98 33.74 15.70
C PRO A 282 -2.67 33.45 17.04
N ASP A 283 -1.88 33.38 18.11
CA ASP A 283 -2.42 33.29 19.47
C ASP A 283 -3.37 34.49 19.67
N PRO A 284 -4.61 34.28 20.13
CA PRO A 284 -5.51 35.36 20.52
C PRO A 284 -4.88 36.41 21.45
N SER A 285 -3.79 36.08 22.17
CA SER A 285 -3.06 37.03 23.02
C SER A 285 -2.19 38.05 22.28
N ASP A 286 -1.84 37.82 21.00
CA ASP A 286 -0.95 38.70 20.22
C ASP A 286 -1.69 39.81 19.45
N GLN A 287 -3.01 39.94 19.62
CA GLN A 287 -3.77 41.05 19.05
C GLN A 287 -3.51 42.34 19.86
N PRO A 288 -3.14 43.47 19.22
CA PRO A 288 -2.98 44.74 19.93
C PRO A 288 -4.33 45.15 20.55
N ASN A 289 -4.34 45.31 21.88
CA ASN A 289 -5.50 45.75 22.64
C ASN A 289 -6.00 47.12 22.14
N GLN A 290 -7.18 47.16 21.52
CA GLN A 290 -7.78 48.39 20.98
C GLN A 290 -8.37 49.35 22.04
N ASN A 291 -8.08 49.20 23.34
CA ASN A 291 -8.72 50.01 24.40
C ASN A 291 -8.01 51.31 24.82
N ASN A 292 -7.00 51.81 24.11
CA ASN A 292 -6.40 53.12 24.45
C ASN A 292 -6.74 54.23 23.45
N LEU A 293 -8.02 54.63 23.39
CA LEU A 293 -8.41 55.94 22.87
C LEU A 293 -8.50 56.92 24.04
N VAL A 294 -7.40 57.63 24.31
CA VAL A 294 -7.39 58.79 25.21
C VAL A 294 -8.02 59.95 24.45
N VAL A 295 -9.25 60.32 24.80
CA VAL A 295 -9.90 61.54 24.31
C VAL A 295 -9.45 62.72 25.17
N THR A 296 -8.52 63.52 24.69
CA THR A 296 -8.27 64.86 25.23
C THR A 296 -9.13 65.87 24.48
N VAL A 297 -10.06 66.51 25.18
CA VAL A 297 -10.88 67.63 24.68
C VAL A 297 -10.13 68.94 24.96
N PRO A 298 -9.87 69.82 23.98
CA PRO A 298 -9.32 71.14 24.24
C PRO A 298 -10.40 72.13 24.69
N SER A 299 -9.96 73.07 25.54
CA SER A 299 -10.70 74.13 26.23
C SER A 299 -11.47 75.10 25.35
#